data_AF-A0A4Q3UNS7-F1
#
_entry.id   AF-A0A4Q3UNS7-F1
#
_cell.length_a   1.000
_cell.length_b   1.000
_cell.length_c   1.000
_cell.angle_alpha   90.00
_cell.angle_beta   90.00
_cell.angle_gamma   90.00
#
_symmetry.space_group_name_H-M   'P 1'
#
loop_
_entity.id
_entity.type
_entity.pdbx_description
1 polymer ?
#
loop_
_entity_poly.entity_id
_entity_poly.type
_entity_poly.pdbx_seq_one_letter_code
_entity_poly.pdbx_strand_id
1 'polypeptide(L)'
;MAKISDEAATKIAQVVHESVRAWQKANHQPISPAWGRAAKWMKSASIEAVRWRLANPTANASAQHDRWMAEKAAAGWKHGRTKNGVKKTHPLMVAYRALPEVERRKDALVNAVIDSLAKPMR
;
A
#
# COMPACT_ATOMS: atom_id res chain seq x y z
N MET A 1 -18.93 2.12 13.74
CA MET A 1 -17.49 2.36 14.02
C MET A 1 -17.23 3.84 13.79
N ALA A 2 -16.61 4.54 14.75
CA ALA A 2 -16.29 5.96 14.58
C ALA A 2 -15.34 6.14 13.39
N LYS A 3 -15.64 7.09 12.49
CA LYS A 3 -14.71 7.46 11.41
C LYS A 3 -13.42 7.96 12.07
N ILE A 4 -12.29 7.35 11.71
CA ILE A 4 -10.97 7.82 12.14
C ILE A 4 -10.78 9.28 11.68
N SER A 5 -10.16 10.13 12.50
CA SER A 5 -9.82 11.49 12.08
C SER A 5 -8.73 11.48 11.01
N ASP A 6 -8.68 12.54 10.20
CA ASP A 6 -7.63 12.69 9.17
C ASP A 6 -6.22 12.73 9.76
N GLU A 7 -6.08 13.30 10.96
CA GLU A 7 -4.81 13.30 11.69
C GLU A 7 -4.40 11.87 12.10
N ALA A 8 -5.33 11.09 12.64
CA ALA A 8 -5.06 9.71 13.03
C ALA A 8 -4.75 8.82 11.81
N ALA A 9 -5.49 8.97 10.71
CA ALA A 9 -5.20 8.28 9.45
C ALA A 9 -3.79 8.65 8.92
N THR A 10 -3.38 9.91 9.05
CA THR A 10 -2.04 10.37 8.63
C THR A 10 -0.94 9.75 9.48
N LYS A 11 -1.12 9.64 10.80
CA LYS A 11 -0.17 8.99 11.71
C LYS A 11 0.00 7.51 11.36
N ILE A 12 -1.10 6.78 11.14
CA ILE A 12 -1.03 5.36 10.72
C ILE A 12 -0.34 5.24 9.35
N ALA A 13 -0.68 6.12 8.39
CA ALA A 13 -0.08 6.12 7.06
C ALA A 13 1.43 6.35 7.09
N GLN A 14 1.91 7.20 8.00
CA GLN A 14 3.35 7.40 8.21
C GLN A 14 4.03 6.11 8.70
N VAL A 15 3.44 5.41 9.69
CA VAL A 15 4.00 4.15 10.18
C VAL A 15 4.02 3.09 9.08
N VAL A 16 2.90 2.93 8.35
CA VAL A 16 2.79 2.03 7.20
C VAL A 16 3.88 2.32 6.16
N HIS A 17 4.08 3.59 5.80
CA HIS A 17 5.09 3.99 4.81
C HIS A 17 6.51 3.63 5.25
N GLU A 18 6.84 3.86 6.53
CA GLU A 18 8.16 3.51 7.06
C GLU A 18 8.32 1.99 7.22
N SER A 19 7.28 1.24 7.57
CA SER A 19 7.29 -0.23 7.56
C SER A 19 7.54 -0.78 6.16
N VAL A 20 6.91 -0.21 5.13
CA VAL A 20 7.16 -0.59 3.73
C VAL A 20 8.60 -0.23 3.31
N ARG A 21 9.13 0.92 3.73
CA ARG A 21 10.55 1.26 3.48
C ARG A 21 11.51 0.26 4.13
N ALA A 22 11.26 -0.13 5.37
CA ALA A 22 12.05 -1.14 6.07
C ALA A 22 11.98 -2.48 5.35
N TRP A 23 10.78 -2.89 4.91
CA TRP A 23 10.57 -4.08 4.09
C TRP A 23 11.35 -4.03 2.78
N GLN A 24 11.29 -2.92 2.05
CA GLN A 24 12.03 -2.72 0.79
C GLN A 24 13.54 -2.87 1.01
N LYS A 25 14.07 -2.25 2.07
CA LYS A 25 15.49 -2.37 2.44
C LYS A 25 15.88 -3.82 2.73
N ALA A 26 15.08 -4.53 3.52
CA ALA A 26 15.36 -5.92 3.91
C ALA A 26 15.32 -6.89 2.71
N ASN A 27 14.56 -6.57 1.67
CA ASN A 27 14.38 -7.42 0.49
C ASN A 27 15.11 -6.91 -0.76
N HIS A 28 16.09 -6.02 -0.59
CA HIS A 28 16.89 -5.45 -1.70
C HIS A 28 16.06 -4.80 -2.82
N GLN A 29 14.90 -4.25 -2.47
CA GLN A 29 14.05 -3.51 -3.40
C GLN A 29 14.45 -2.03 -3.42
N PRO A 30 14.11 -1.30 -4.50
CA PRO A 30 14.26 0.16 -4.51
C PRO A 30 13.52 0.79 -3.32
N ILE A 31 14.25 1.49 -2.47
CA ILE A 31 13.72 2.05 -1.23
C ILE A 31 13.03 3.39 -1.54
N SER A 32 11.76 3.50 -1.19
CA SER A 32 10.98 4.74 -1.31
C SER A 32 11.59 5.84 -0.44
N PRO A 33 11.46 7.15 -0.72
CA PRO A 33 12.00 8.21 0.15
C PRO A 33 11.35 8.22 1.55
N ALA A 34 12.08 8.70 2.57
CA ALA A 34 11.55 8.83 3.94
C ALA A 34 10.29 9.70 3.97
N TRP A 35 9.35 9.46 4.88
CA TRP A 35 8.04 10.12 4.91
C TRP A 35 8.16 11.65 4.78
N GLY A 36 9.06 12.29 5.53
CA GLY A 36 9.29 13.73 5.43
C GLY A 36 9.63 14.23 4.01
N ARG A 37 10.35 13.42 3.24
CA ARG A 37 10.80 13.70 1.86
C ARG A 37 9.95 13.02 0.78
N ALA A 38 8.94 12.24 1.17
CA ALA A 38 8.07 11.56 0.22
C ALA A 38 7.20 12.58 -0.54
N ALA A 39 7.03 12.35 -1.85
CA ALA A 39 6.17 13.19 -2.67
C ALA A 39 4.71 13.13 -2.17
N LYS A 40 3.94 14.20 -2.42
CA LYS A 40 2.54 14.32 -1.96
C LYS A 40 1.69 13.11 -2.35
N TRP A 41 1.83 12.63 -3.59
CA TRP A 41 1.08 11.48 -4.09
C TRP A 41 1.40 10.18 -3.34
N MET A 42 2.63 9.99 -2.85
CA MET A 42 2.98 8.80 -2.04
C MET A 42 2.29 8.85 -0.68
N LYS A 43 2.30 10.02 -0.04
CA LYS A 43 1.61 10.26 1.24
C LYS A 43 0.11 10.03 1.08
N SER A 44 -0.49 10.61 0.04
CA SER A 44 -1.91 10.42 -0.29
C SER A 44 -2.25 8.95 -0.52
N ALA A 45 -1.43 8.21 -1.29
CA ALA A 45 -1.65 6.79 -1.52
C ALA A 45 -1.62 5.96 -0.22
N SER A 46 -0.67 6.24 0.68
CA SER A 46 -0.62 5.57 1.99
C SER A 46 -1.84 5.90 2.85
N ILE A 47 -2.30 7.16 2.87
CA ILE A 47 -3.51 7.57 3.60
C ILE A 47 -4.76 6.89 3.03
N GLU A 48 -4.88 6.81 1.71
CA GLU A 48 -6.00 6.13 1.05
C GLU A 48 -6.00 4.61 1.28
N ALA A 49 -4.83 3.99 1.37
CA ALA A 49 -4.68 2.59 1.74
C ALA A 49 -5.19 2.34 3.17
N VAL A 50 -4.79 3.19 4.12
CA VAL A 50 -5.27 3.16 5.51
C VAL A 50 -6.78 3.32 5.58
N ARG A 51 -7.33 4.39 4.99
CA ARG A 51 -8.77 4.67 5.01
C ARG A 51 -9.58 3.51 4.45
N TRP A 52 -9.11 2.92 3.36
CA TRP A 52 -9.81 1.80 2.74
C TRP A 52 -9.75 0.53 3.57
N ARG A 53 -8.61 0.18 4.17
CA ARG A 53 -8.52 -0.99 5.06
C ARG A 53 -9.44 -0.82 6.28
N LEU A 54 -9.48 0.37 6.87
CA LEU A 54 -10.38 0.68 7.99
C LEU A 54 -11.87 0.61 7.60
N ALA A 55 -12.21 0.99 6.38
CA ALA A 55 -13.56 0.85 5.85
C ALA A 55 -13.92 -0.61 5.47
N ASN A 56 -12.92 -1.46 5.27
CA ASN A 56 -13.07 -2.85 4.82
C ASN A 56 -12.28 -3.82 5.73
N PRO A 57 -12.60 -3.90 7.03
CA PRO A 57 -11.79 -4.64 8.01
C PRO A 57 -11.80 -6.17 7.78
N THR A 58 -12.84 -6.69 7.15
CA THR A 58 -12.99 -8.12 6.83
C THR A 58 -12.53 -8.46 5.41
N ALA A 59 -12.04 -7.48 4.64
CA ALA A 59 -11.54 -7.74 3.31
C ALA A 59 -10.37 -8.73 3.37
N ASN A 60 -10.35 -9.63 2.38
CA ASN A 60 -9.28 -10.59 2.22
C ASN A 60 -7.95 -9.89 1.89
N ALA A 61 -6.84 -10.63 2.00
CA ALA A 61 -5.50 -10.08 1.76
C ALA A 61 -5.30 -9.54 0.32
N SER A 62 -6.05 -10.05 -0.66
CA SER A 62 -5.92 -9.63 -2.07
C SER A 62 -6.63 -8.33 -2.36
N ALA A 63 -7.67 -7.96 -1.62
CA ALA A 63 -8.57 -6.89 -2.02
C ALA A 63 -7.89 -5.51 -2.13
N GLN A 64 -6.85 -5.24 -1.34
CA GLN A 64 -6.07 -4.01 -1.47
C GLN A 64 -5.24 -4.01 -2.76
N HIS A 65 -4.65 -5.14 -3.12
CA HIS A 65 -3.94 -5.32 -4.40
C HIS A 65 -4.90 -5.24 -5.59
N ASP A 66 -6.06 -5.89 -5.49
CA ASP A 66 -7.08 -5.88 -6.54
C ASP A 66 -7.60 -4.46 -6.78
N ARG A 67 -7.82 -3.68 -5.71
CA ARG A 67 -8.12 -2.24 -5.80
C ARG A 67 -6.99 -1.47 -6.49
N TRP A 68 -5.73 -1.64 -6.04
CA TRP A 68 -4.58 -0.97 -6.64
C TRP A 68 -4.46 -1.26 -8.13
N MET A 69 -4.65 -2.53 -8.54
CA MET A 69 -4.67 -2.92 -9.94
C MET A 69 -5.80 -2.26 -10.71
N ALA A 70 -7.02 -2.20 -10.15
CA ALA A 70 -8.16 -1.57 -10.78
C ALA A 70 -7.92 -0.07 -11.01
N GLU A 71 -7.38 0.65 -10.01
CA GLU A 71 -7.01 2.06 -10.13
C GLU A 71 -5.93 2.28 -11.19
N LYS A 72 -4.92 1.40 -11.22
CA LYS A 72 -3.86 1.45 -12.23
C LYS A 72 -4.42 1.16 -13.62
N ALA A 73 -5.25 0.14 -13.78
CA ALA A 73 -5.89 -0.20 -15.05
C ALA A 73 -6.76 0.96 -15.56
N ALA A 74 -7.57 1.57 -14.70
CA ALA A 74 -8.36 2.76 -15.03
C ALA A 74 -7.49 3.95 -15.46
N ALA A 75 -6.31 4.11 -14.86
CA ALA A 75 -5.32 5.09 -15.28
C ALA A 75 -4.54 4.69 -16.55
N GLY A 76 -4.89 3.58 -17.20
CA GLY A 76 -4.29 3.08 -18.44
C GLY A 76 -3.01 2.26 -18.24
N TRP A 77 -2.75 1.77 -17.03
CA TRP A 77 -1.63 0.89 -16.78
C TRP A 77 -1.93 -0.55 -17.19
N LYS A 78 -0.90 -1.26 -17.63
CA LYS A 78 -0.97 -2.67 -18.03
C LYS A 78 0.22 -3.46 -17.51
N HIS A 79 0.12 -4.79 -17.60
CA HIS A 79 1.24 -5.67 -17.32
C HIS A 79 2.42 -5.40 -18.24
N GLY A 80 3.63 -5.43 -17.67
CA GLY A 80 4.87 -5.45 -18.42
C GLY A 80 6.05 -5.78 -17.52
N ARG A 81 7.12 -6.34 -18.09
CA ARG A 81 8.27 -6.89 -17.34
C ARG A 81 8.96 -5.87 -16.43
N THR A 82 8.87 -4.58 -16.75
CA THR A 82 9.47 -3.49 -15.98
C THR A 82 8.47 -2.34 -15.80
N LYS A 83 8.68 -1.59 -14.71
CA LYS A 83 7.90 -0.38 -14.45
C LYS A 83 8.33 0.71 -15.44
N ASN A 84 7.38 1.22 -16.22
CA ASN A 84 7.62 2.33 -17.14
C ASN A 84 6.47 3.34 -17.03
N GLY A 85 6.78 4.57 -16.60
CA GLY A 85 5.78 5.63 -16.43
C GLY A 85 5.20 6.16 -17.73
N VAL A 86 5.97 6.16 -18.82
CA VAL A 86 5.54 6.64 -20.15
C VAL A 86 4.66 5.61 -20.83
N LYS A 87 5.10 4.35 -20.88
CA LYS A 87 4.35 3.23 -21.46
C LYS A 87 3.23 2.71 -20.55
N LYS A 88 3.15 3.24 -19.32
CA LYS A 88 2.26 2.80 -18.24
C LYS A 88 2.29 1.27 -18.04
N THR A 89 3.47 0.70 -17.89
CA THR A 89 3.63 -0.74 -17.61
C THR A 89 4.10 -0.98 -16.19
N HIS A 90 3.67 -2.07 -15.56
CA HIS A 90 4.15 -2.47 -14.23
C HIS A 90 4.18 -4.00 -14.07
N PRO A 91 5.24 -4.58 -13.48
CA PRO A 91 5.37 -6.05 -13.34
C PRO A 91 4.32 -6.66 -12.40
N LEU A 92 3.87 -5.88 -11.41
CA LEU A 92 2.86 -6.34 -10.44
C LEU A 92 1.42 -6.26 -10.94
N MET A 93 1.16 -5.84 -12.18
CA MET A 93 -0.19 -5.85 -12.77
C MET A 93 -0.61 -7.28 -13.17
N VAL A 94 -0.63 -8.17 -12.17
CA VAL A 94 -0.99 -9.59 -12.27
C VAL A 94 -1.91 -9.96 -11.11
N ALA A 95 -2.71 -11.01 -11.26
CA ALA A 95 -3.59 -11.49 -10.19
C ALA A 95 -2.80 -11.72 -8.89
N TYR A 96 -3.42 -11.47 -7.72
CA TYR A 96 -2.75 -11.57 -6.42
C TYR A 96 -2.01 -12.90 -6.20
N ARG A 97 -2.59 -14.03 -6.64
CA ARG A 97 -1.97 -15.37 -6.57
C ARG A 97 -0.68 -15.50 -7.38
N ALA A 98 -0.50 -14.68 -8.41
CA ALA A 98 0.67 -14.65 -9.28
C ALA A 98 1.71 -13.61 -8.85
N LEU A 99 1.43 -12.81 -7.80
CA LEU A 99 2.43 -11.92 -7.24
C LEU A 99 3.62 -12.72 -6.69
N PRO A 100 4.85 -12.18 -6.77
CA PRO A 100 5.96 -12.70 -5.98
C PRO A 100 5.59 -12.75 -4.50
N GLU A 101 6.10 -13.77 -3.80
CA GLU A 101 5.80 -13.96 -2.38
C GLU A 101 6.19 -12.74 -1.53
N VAL A 102 7.31 -12.09 -1.88
CA VAL A 102 7.77 -10.85 -1.23
C VAL A 102 6.74 -9.72 -1.28
N GLU A 103 5.96 -9.61 -2.36
CA GLU A 103 4.91 -8.60 -2.49
C GLU A 103 3.66 -8.99 -1.68
N ARG A 104 3.26 -10.27 -1.71
CA ARG A 104 2.14 -10.74 -0.89
C ARG A 104 2.41 -10.59 0.61
N ARG A 105 3.64 -10.85 1.05
CA ARG A 105 4.05 -10.66 2.45
C ARG A 105 4.09 -9.18 2.84
N LYS A 106 4.50 -8.30 1.93
CA LYS A 106 4.42 -6.84 2.11
C LYS A 106 2.96 -6.39 2.30
N ASP A 107 2.03 -6.87 1.49
CA ASP A 107 0.61 -6.52 1.62
C ASP A 107 0.04 -7.01 2.97
N ALA A 108 0.40 -8.22 3.40
CA ALA A 108 0.04 -8.74 4.73
C ALA A 108 0.61 -7.88 5.87
N LEU A 109 1.87 -7.45 5.76
CA LEU A 109 2.51 -6.53 6.72
C LEU A 109 1.75 -5.20 6.81
N VAL A 110 1.40 -4.61 5.67
CA VAL A 110 0.65 -3.34 5.64
C VAL A 110 -0.69 -3.48 6.35
N ASN A 111 -1.46 -4.53 6.06
CA ASN A 111 -2.74 -4.78 6.71
C ASN A 111 -2.57 -4.97 8.22
N ALA A 112 -1.59 -5.76 8.66
CA ALA A 112 -1.32 -5.99 10.07
C ALA A 112 -0.98 -4.68 10.82
N VAL A 113 -0.11 -3.84 10.24
CA VAL A 113 0.24 -2.53 10.84
C VAL A 113 -1.00 -1.64 10.98
N ILE A 114 -1.84 -1.58 9.95
CA ILE A 114 -3.08 -0.79 10.01
C ILE A 114 -4.01 -1.33 11.09
N ASP A 115 -4.28 -2.63 11.10
CA ASP A 115 -5.21 -3.27 12.02
C ASP A 115 -4.75 -3.13 13.48
N SER A 116 -3.43 -3.19 13.73
CA SER A 116 -2.84 -2.97 15.05
C SER A 116 -2.99 -1.54 15.55
N LEU A 117 -2.91 -0.55 14.66
CA LEU A 117 -2.98 0.88 15.02
C LEU A 117 -4.39 1.47 14.92
N ALA A 118 -5.34 0.74 14.35
CA ALA A 118 -6.74 1.14 14.21
C ALA A 118 -7.50 1.18 15.53
N LYS A 119 -7.06 0.38 16.51
CA LYS A 119 -7.71 0.29 17.82
C LYS A 119 -7.13 1.33 18.78
N PRO A 120 -7.94 1.94 19.66
CA PRO A 120 -7.42 2.82 20.70
C PRO A 120 -6.35 2.08 21.53
N MET A 121 -5.18 2.69 21.68
CA MET A 121 -4.21 2.24 22.68
C MET A 121 -4.85 2.45 24.05
N ARG A 122 -4.93 1.39 24.84
CA ARG A 122 -5.46 1.46 26.21
C ARG A 122 -4.47 2.15 27.13
#